data_AF-A0A7S1A5C3-F1
#
_entry.id   AF-A0A7S1A5C3-F1
#
_cell.length_a   1.000
_cell.length_b   1.000
_cell.length_c   1.000
_cell.angle_alpha   90.00
_cell.angle_beta   90.00
_cell.angle_gamma   90.00
#
_symmetry.space_group_name_H-M   'P 1'
#
loop_
_entity.id
_entity.type
_entity.pdbx_description
1 polymer ?
#
loop_
_entity_poly.entity_id
_entity_poly.type
_entity_poly.pdbx_seq_one_letter_code
_entity_poly.pdbx_strand_id
1 'polypeptide(L)'
;AISRLSKRPFSMGTQCCTEKTYSTGEVVTHAAKPGLNEYQRHENRMSPGLVIIFELPNGATKEVKFFKRPLGFDFDKTAPVVIKKCHQRSHAEEVGVQQGWRVRCVNGEDMM
;
A
#
# COMPACT_ATOMS: atom_id res chain seq x y z
N ALA A 1 37.37 -3.33 -38.93
CA ALA A 1 35.90 -3.37 -38.92
C ALA A 1 35.41 -2.83 -37.58
N ILE A 2 34.52 -1.84 -37.63
CA ILE A 2 34.01 -1.02 -36.52
C ILE A 2 32.53 -1.37 -36.27
N SER A 3 32.09 -1.44 -35.02
CA SER A 3 30.71 -1.17 -34.52
C SER A 3 30.65 -1.57 -33.03
N ARG A 4 30.71 -0.66 -32.05
CA ARG A 4 29.69 0.27 -31.52
C ARG A 4 28.33 -0.36 -31.16
N LEU A 5 28.09 -0.41 -29.85
CA LEU A 5 26.90 0.06 -29.11
C LEU A 5 25.48 -0.33 -29.60
N SER A 6 24.73 -0.85 -28.63
CA SER A 6 23.43 -0.30 -28.18
C SER A 6 22.13 -1.05 -28.53
N LYS A 7 21.28 -1.07 -27.50
CA LYS A 7 19.83 -0.84 -27.49
C LYS A 7 18.90 -2.00 -27.86
N ARG A 8 18.20 -2.40 -26.79
CA ARG A 8 16.90 -3.05 -26.74
C ARG A 8 15.90 -2.36 -27.68
N PRO A 9 15.14 -3.11 -28.50
CA PRO A 9 13.93 -2.62 -29.11
C PRO A 9 12.73 -3.11 -28.32
N PHE A 10 12.02 -2.20 -27.64
CA PHE A 10 10.58 -2.36 -27.44
C PHE A 10 9.91 -1.10 -27.97
N SER A 11 9.09 -1.31 -28.98
CA SER A 11 8.55 -0.33 -29.89
C SER A 11 7.29 0.33 -29.32
N MET A 12 7.21 1.63 -29.53
CA MET A 12 6.04 2.48 -29.82
C MET A 12 4.74 2.31 -29.03
N GLY A 13 4.34 3.43 -28.42
CA GLY A 13 2.95 3.75 -28.09
C GLY A 13 2.87 5.21 -27.64
N THR A 14 2.35 6.05 -28.53
CA THR A 14 2.48 7.51 -28.60
C THR A 14 1.82 8.28 -27.45
N GLN A 15 2.50 9.38 -27.09
CA GLN A 15 2.14 10.50 -26.22
C GLN A 15 0.94 11.31 -26.75
N CYS A 16 0.01 11.76 -25.91
CA CYS A 16 -0.76 13.03 -26.02
C CYS A 16 -1.72 13.14 -24.81
N CYS A 17 -2.07 14.27 -24.20
CA CYS A 17 -1.88 15.71 -24.45
C CYS A 17 -2.00 16.42 -23.08
N THR A 18 -1.03 17.22 -22.66
CA THR A 18 -1.08 18.70 -22.53
C THR A 18 -2.21 19.35 -21.72
N GLU A 19 -1.74 20.20 -20.81
CA GLU A 19 -2.48 21.13 -19.95
C GLU A 19 -3.46 22.00 -20.74
N LYS A 20 -4.65 22.21 -20.17
CA LYS A 20 -5.58 23.25 -20.61
C LYS A 20 -5.90 24.15 -19.43
N THR A 21 -5.34 25.34 -19.47
CA THR A 21 -5.77 26.54 -18.77
C THR A 21 -7.18 26.89 -19.26
N TYR A 22 -8.15 26.91 -18.36
CA TYR A 22 -9.47 27.48 -18.63
C TYR A 22 -9.65 28.75 -17.82
N SER A 23 -9.62 29.86 -18.53
CA SER A 23 -9.99 31.19 -18.03
C SER A 23 -11.50 31.39 -18.11
N THR A 24 -11.99 32.23 -17.19
CA THR A 24 -13.21 33.03 -17.28
C THR A 24 -14.51 32.30 -16.95
N GLY A 25 -15.14 32.79 -15.88
CA GLY A 25 -16.30 32.17 -15.25
C GLY A 25 -17.64 32.60 -15.81
N GLU A 26 -18.67 31.94 -15.28
CA GLU A 26 -20.03 32.44 -15.24
C GLU A 26 -20.62 32.14 -13.86
N VAL A 27 -21.14 33.20 -13.26
CA VAL A 27 -21.95 33.18 -12.06
C VAL A 27 -23.33 32.67 -12.43
N VAL A 28 -23.76 31.59 -11.80
CA VAL A 28 -25.17 31.20 -11.81
C VAL A 28 -25.62 31.00 -10.36
N THR A 29 -26.36 31.99 -9.86
CA THR A 29 -27.10 31.94 -8.62
C THR A 29 -28.34 31.07 -8.81
N HIS A 30 -28.34 29.88 -8.20
CA HIS A 30 -29.57 29.13 -7.98
C HIS A 30 -29.69 28.70 -6.52
N ALA A 31 -30.74 29.27 -5.92
CA ALA A 31 -31.43 28.97 -4.67
C ALA A 31 -30.97 27.72 -3.90
N ALA A 32 -30.71 27.95 -2.60
CA ALA A 32 -30.46 26.96 -1.58
C ALA A 32 -31.49 25.83 -1.61
N LYS A 33 -31.03 24.61 -1.90
CA LYS A 33 -31.72 23.38 -1.50
C LYS A 33 -31.29 23.07 -0.06
N PRO A 34 -32.21 23.01 0.93
CA PRO A 34 -31.89 22.50 2.25
C PRO A 34 -31.83 20.98 2.19
N GLY A 35 -30.76 20.41 2.77
CA GLY A 35 -30.61 18.97 2.94
C GLY A 35 -29.87 18.30 1.79
N LEU A 36 -28.56 18.14 1.99
CA LEU A 36 -27.69 17.03 1.59
C LEU A 36 -26.24 17.55 1.71
N ASN A 37 -25.67 17.47 2.90
CA ASN A 37 -24.24 17.59 3.13
C ASN A 37 -23.53 16.32 2.65
N GLU A 38 -23.62 16.03 1.35
CA GLU A 38 -22.92 14.94 0.66
C GLU A 38 -21.39 15.16 0.62
N TYR A 39 -20.91 16.32 1.09
CA TYR A 39 -19.49 16.63 1.23
C TYR A 39 -18.83 16.03 2.49
N GLN A 40 -19.56 15.36 3.38
CA GLN A 40 -18.97 14.60 4.48
C GLN A 40 -18.63 13.14 4.08
N ARG A 41 -18.20 12.91 2.84
CA ARG A 41 -17.78 11.58 2.35
C ARG A 41 -16.29 11.44 2.01
N HIS A 42 -15.49 12.49 2.14
CA HIS A 42 -14.09 12.45 1.71
C HIS A 42 -13.05 12.59 2.82
N GLU A 43 -13.42 12.41 4.09
CA GLU A 43 -12.48 12.42 5.21
C GLU A 43 -12.56 11.14 6.04
N ASN A 44 -12.80 10.00 5.38
CA ASN A 44 -12.65 8.67 5.98
C ASN A 44 -12.20 7.60 4.98
N ARG A 45 -11.33 7.98 4.03
CA ARG A 45 -10.74 7.06 3.03
C ARG A 45 -9.33 6.59 3.38
N MET A 46 -8.93 6.69 4.64
CA MET A 46 -7.73 6.02 5.15
C MET A 46 -8.21 4.94 6.09
N SER A 47 -8.48 3.74 5.59
CA SER A 47 -8.63 2.59 6.47
C SER A 47 -7.38 2.52 7.36
N PRO A 48 -7.50 2.46 8.70
CA PRO A 48 -6.33 2.41 9.56
C PRO A 48 -5.47 1.22 9.12
N GLY A 49 -4.20 1.49 8.79
CA GLY A 49 -3.27 0.44 8.38
C GLY A 49 -3.16 -0.64 9.46
N LEU A 50 -2.81 -1.85 9.06
CA LEU A 50 -2.55 -2.95 10.00
C LEU A 50 -1.13 -2.80 10.56
N VAL A 51 -0.99 -2.75 11.87
CA VAL A 51 0.33 -2.75 12.54
C VAL A 51 0.57 -4.12 13.14
N ILE A 52 1.71 -4.73 12.83
CA ILE A 52 2.13 -6.00 13.43
C ILE A 52 3.50 -5.80 14.09
N ILE A 53 3.63 -6.19 15.35
CA ILE A 53 4.91 -6.31 16.04
C ILE A 53 5.37 -7.75 15.90
N PHE A 54 6.52 -7.94 15.26
CA PHE A 54 7.17 -9.24 15.11
C PHE A 54 8.29 -9.40 16.13
N GLU A 55 8.49 -10.60 16.65
CA GLU A 55 9.72 -11.03 17.31
C GLU A 55 10.62 -11.74 16.29
N LEU A 56 11.86 -11.28 16.20
CA LEU A 56 12.88 -11.80 15.30
C LEU A 56 13.60 -13.01 15.93
N PRO A 57 14.30 -13.83 15.13
CA PRO A 57 15.03 -15.00 15.64
C PRO A 57 16.09 -14.69 16.71
N ASN A 58 16.58 -13.44 16.76
CA ASN A 58 17.51 -12.96 17.77
C ASN A 58 16.84 -12.42 19.05
N GLY A 59 15.51 -12.53 19.17
CA GLY A 59 14.72 -12.01 20.28
C GLY A 59 14.38 -10.52 20.22
N ALA A 60 14.90 -9.78 19.22
CA ALA A 60 14.54 -8.38 19.03
C ALA A 60 13.11 -8.25 18.47
N THR A 61 12.45 -7.11 18.70
CA THR A 61 11.13 -6.83 18.11
C THR A 61 11.21 -5.84 16.95
N LYS A 62 10.36 -6.01 15.95
CA LYS A 62 10.20 -5.09 14.82
C LYS A 62 8.72 -4.79 14.56
N GLU A 63 8.36 -3.52 14.58
CA GLU A 63 7.05 -3.03 14.16
C GLU A 63 7.01 -2.89 12.63
N VAL A 64 5.94 -3.39 12.01
CA VAL A 64 5.71 -3.31 10.56
C VAL A 64 4.29 -2.83 10.31
N LYS A 65 4.15 -1.82 9.43
CA LYS A 65 2.86 -1.23 9.05
C LYS A 65 2.47 -1.67 7.65
N PHE A 66 1.28 -2.24 7.51
CA PHE A 66 0.69 -2.65 6.24
C PHE A 66 -0.44 -1.69 5.85
N PHE A 67 -0.37 -1.14 4.65
CA PHE A 67 -1.31 -0.16 4.10
C PHE A 67 -2.08 -0.69 2.88
N LYS A 68 -1.80 -1.92 2.44
CA LYS A 68 -2.53 -2.60 1.36
C LYS A 68 -2.77 -4.07 1.69
N ARG A 69 -3.79 -4.64 1.05
CA ARG A 69 -4.11 -6.08 1.06
C ARG A 69 -3.84 -6.66 -0.33
N PRO A 70 -3.47 -7.95 -0.46
CA PRO A 70 -3.16 -8.90 0.62
C PRO A 70 -1.82 -8.59 1.31
N LEU A 71 -1.61 -9.14 2.52
CA LEU A 71 -0.35 -8.92 3.26
C LEU A 71 0.84 -9.59 2.56
N GLY A 72 0.66 -10.79 2.00
CA GLY A 72 1.70 -11.43 1.19
C GLY A 72 2.59 -12.44 1.90
N PHE A 73 2.12 -13.07 2.98
CA PHE A 73 2.85 -14.15 3.65
C PHE A 73 1.93 -15.27 4.13
N ASP A 74 2.49 -16.47 4.29
CA ASP A 74 1.86 -17.63 4.92
C ASP A 74 2.37 -17.74 6.37
N PHE A 75 1.52 -18.22 7.29
CA PHE A 75 1.84 -18.33 8.72
C PHE A 75 1.21 -19.57 9.38
N ASP A 76 1.77 -20.00 10.51
CA ASP A 76 1.18 -21.06 11.34
C ASP A 76 -0.14 -20.64 11.98
N LYS A 77 -1.15 -21.51 11.94
CA LYS A 77 -2.44 -21.28 12.61
C LYS A 77 -2.46 -21.68 14.08
N THR A 78 -1.32 -22.09 14.61
CA THR A 78 -1.13 -22.51 16.00
C THR A 78 -0.20 -21.54 16.70
N ALA A 79 -0.45 -21.26 17.98
CA ALA A 79 0.48 -20.49 18.77
C ALA A 79 1.79 -21.28 19.00
N PRO A 80 2.97 -20.65 18.86
CA PRO A 80 3.16 -19.27 18.42
C PRO A 80 2.98 -19.11 16.90
N VAL A 81 2.37 -17.99 16.48
CA VAL A 81 2.14 -17.68 15.06
C VAL A 81 3.47 -17.29 14.39
N VAL A 82 4.01 -18.17 13.53
CA VAL A 82 5.30 -17.98 12.84
C VAL A 82 5.08 -17.76 11.34
N ILE A 83 5.80 -16.82 10.75
CA ILE A 83 5.84 -16.62 9.29
C ILE A 83 6.56 -17.79 8.62
N LYS A 84 5.86 -18.51 7.75
CA LYS A 84 6.40 -19.64 6.98
C LYS A 84 7.00 -19.25 5.66
N LYS A 85 6.39 -18.26 4.99
CA LYS A 85 6.79 -17.86 3.65
C LYS A 85 6.37 -16.43 3.38
N CYS A 86 7.24 -15.64 2.78
CA CYS A 86 6.88 -14.38 2.15
C CYS A 86 6.79 -14.60 0.64
N HIS A 87 5.71 -14.13 0.02
CA HIS A 87 5.50 -14.28 -1.43
C HIS A 87 6.32 -13.22 -2.19
N GLN A 88 6.86 -13.57 -3.35
CA GLN A 88 7.59 -12.62 -4.20
C GLN A 88 6.65 -11.54 -4.75
N ARG A 89 7.16 -10.32 -4.89
CA ARG A 89 6.43 -9.10 -5.31
C ARG A 89 5.20 -8.81 -4.46
N SER A 90 5.26 -9.20 -3.18
CA SER A 90 4.15 -9.01 -2.25
C SER A 90 4.42 -7.86 -1.29
N HIS A 91 3.37 -7.39 -0.63
CA HIS A 91 3.52 -6.30 0.35
C HIS A 91 4.46 -6.68 1.50
N ALA A 92 4.43 -7.94 1.94
CA ALA A 92 5.32 -8.50 2.96
C ALA A 92 6.80 -8.39 2.57
N GLU A 93 7.12 -8.68 1.30
CA GLU A 93 8.47 -8.55 0.78
C GLU A 93 8.90 -7.09 0.70
N GLU A 94 8.01 -6.19 0.22
CA GLU A 94 8.27 -4.75 0.13
C GLU A 94 8.59 -4.12 1.49
N VAL A 95 7.91 -4.54 2.57
CA VAL A 95 8.16 -4.05 3.93
C VAL A 95 9.21 -4.87 4.71
N GLY A 96 9.80 -5.88 4.06
CA GLY A 96 10.91 -6.65 4.59
C GLY A 96 10.56 -7.61 5.73
N VAL A 97 9.36 -8.18 5.74
CA VAL A 97 9.01 -9.32 6.61
C VAL A 97 9.76 -10.56 6.13
N GLN A 98 10.20 -11.39 7.07
CA GLN A 98 10.98 -12.59 6.75
C GLN A 98 10.39 -13.86 7.39
N GLN A 99 10.69 -14.99 6.76
CA GLN A 99 10.41 -16.31 7.31
C GLN A 99 11.05 -16.49 8.70
N GLY A 100 10.34 -17.17 9.60
CA GLY A 100 10.79 -17.45 10.96
C GLY A 100 10.46 -16.36 11.98
N TRP A 101 9.95 -15.20 11.55
CA TRP A 101 9.49 -14.17 12.48
C TRP A 101 8.20 -14.61 13.17
N ARG A 102 8.08 -14.31 14.47
CA ARG A 102 6.90 -14.62 15.28
C ARG A 102 6.02 -13.39 15.40
N VAL A 103 4.71 -13.54 15.24
CA VAL A 103 3.76 -12.45 15.52
C VAL A 103 3.61 -12.32 17.03
N ARG A 104 3.88 -11.13 17.56
CA ARG A 104 3.76 -10.80 18.98
C ARG A 104 2.52 -9.96 19.27
N CYS A 105 2.31 -8.90 18.48
CA CYS A 105 1.11 -8.06 18.62
C CYS A 105 0.51 -7.73 17.26
N VAL A 106 -0.81 -7.59 17.19
CA VAL A 106 -1.55 -7.13 16.02
C VAL A 106 -2.47 -5.98 16.43
N ASN A 107 -2.28 -4.79 15.86
CA ASN A 107 -3.02 -3.57 16.22
C ASN A 107 -3.09 -3.29 17.74
N GLY A 108 -2.02 -3.64 18.47
CA GLY A 108 -1.92 -3.45 19.92
C GLY A 108 -2.49 -4.60 20.76
N GLU A 109 -3.10 -5.61 20.15
CA GLU A 109 -3.52 -6.84 20.82
C GLU A 109 -2.35 -7.83 20.87
N ASP A 110 -1.97 -8.27 22.06
CA ASP A 110 -0.91 -9.26 22.26
C ASP A 110 -1.42 -10.68 21.93
N MET A 111 -0.55 -11.49 21.32
CA MET A 111 -0.87 -12.82 20.82
C MET A 111 -0.15 -13.95 21.58
N MET A 112 0.55 -13.65 22.68
CA MET A 112 1.29 -14.62 23.49
C MET A 112 0.57 -15.04 24.78
#